data_AF-A0A1J3JWC9-F1
#
_entry.id   AF-A0A1J3JWC9-F1
#
_cell.length_a   1.000
_cell.length_b   1.000
_cell.length_c   1.000
_cell.angle_alpha   90.00
_cell.angle_beta   90.00
_cell.angle_gamma   90.00
#
_symmetry.space_group_name_H-M   'P 1'
#
loop_
_entity.id
_entity.type
_entity.pdbx_description
1 polymer ?
#
loop_
_entity_poly.entity_id
_entity_poly.type
_entity_poly.pdbx_seq_one_letter_code
_entity_poly.pdbx_strand_id
1 'polypeptide(L)'
;KIFPIAISRMAYLERSSPTLKEALLKIFRAEKPIDIDQHFCEFGSYEYHIKCSVSDPKIVYVSTSTLLQTQGTVMFKEISSHTYDMIKKIAVGVIDIVNPPRLCFQLTLGIHLDNMPRGKEAIKIITRISEIQALILSSQLKDMLKVMNFQDNSQAMNNDRPIRIVYHPSELFYVFKQPEKMMAVYPMNFKDNSDVVIATSFFQELVEVGSQKEMGKAPQCTWSPIPPAQLRGEPVQDLTTNSGFVSFDITSRHLKGKRLDKTVWSLLNFYAYVKYHIKCSRGYIQRRMRKRMASLVKLLDNTYLEEEIDQTEKERCKYVKELMKVQKGKLMMKQRCKAMTRRMKISKFRIKIKGCGRFRFNQRWISLPKFSSKPSNKSYTKLE
;
A
#
# COMPACT_ATOMS: atom_id res chain seq x y z
N LYS A 1 -8.35 23.62 -10.22
CA LYS A 1 -6.87 23.76 -10.39
C LYS A 1 -6.28 23.88 -8.98
N ILE A 2 -5.11 23.31 -8.68
CA ILE A 2 -4.56 22.99 -7.34
C ILE A 2 -5.02 21.63 -6.77
N PHE A 3 -4.63 20.56 -7.45
CA PHE A 3 -4.39 19.23 -6.85
C PHE A 3 -3.24 18.64 -7.68
N PRO A 4 -1.98 19.01 -7.39
CA PRO A 4 -0.90 18.68 -8.29
C PRO A 4 -0.52 17.21 -8.08
N ILE A 5 -0.61 16.43 -9.17
CA ILE A 5 0.46 15.63 -9.80
C ILE A 5 1.23 14.61 -8.92
N ALA A 6 1.45 14.84 -7.63
CA ALA A 6 2.20 13.96 -6.71
C ALA A 6 1.52 12.62 -6.43
N ILE A 7 0.18 12.58 -6.35
CA ILE A 7 -0.55 11.33 -6.06
C ILE A 7 -0.49 10.35 -7.26
N SER A 8 -0.20 10.84 -8.47
CA SER A 8 -0.08 9.97 -9.65
C SER A 8 1.25 9.20 -9.69
N ARG A 9 2.27 9.61 -8.93
CA ARG A 9 3.56 8.89 -8.85
C ARG A 9 3.59 7.82 -7.75
N MET A 10 2.87 8.02 -6.63
CA MET A 10 2.90 7.10 -5.48
C MET A 10 1.84 5.99 -5.50
N ALA A 11 1.15 5.77 -6.63
CA ALA A 11 0.19 4.66 -6.76
C ALA A 11 0.89 3.31 -7.05
N TYR A 12 2.16 3.35 -7.47
CA TYR A 12 2.98 2.18 -7.72
C TYR A 12 4.32 2.35 -6.99
N LEU A 13 4.81 1.27 -6.40
CA LEU A 13 6.18 1.24 -5.87
C LEU A 13 7.15 1.47 -7.02
N GLU A 14 8.02 2.46 -6.87
CA GLU A 14 9.08 2.74 -7.82
C GLU A 14 10.05 1.57 -7.86
N ARG A 15 10.60 1.28 -9.04
CA ARG A 15 11.60 0.20 -9.19
C ARG A 15 12.95 0.58 -8.62
N SER A 16 13.28 1.87 -8.65
CA SER A 16 14.54 2.38 -8.14
C SER A 16 14.42 2.62 -6.64
N SER A 17 15.35 2.04 -5.90
CA SER A 17 15.62 2.38 -4.50
C SER A 17 15.85 3.90 -4.37
N PRO A 18 15.01 4.63 -3.62
CA PRO A 18 15.24 6.05 -3.38
C PRO A 18 16.49 6.27 -2.52
N THR A 19 16.72 5.42 -1.51
CA THR A 19 17.83 5.54 -0.57
C THR A 19 19.18 5.27 -1.25
N LEU A 20 19.29 4.19 -2.01
CA LEU A 20 20.50 3.88 -2.79
C LEU A 20 20.78 4.98 -3.81
N LYS A 21 19.73 5.48 -4.48
CA LYS A 21 19.87 6.56 -5.46
C LYS A 21 20.40 7.83 -4.81
N GLU A 22 19.86 8.23 -3.66
CA GLU A 22 20.31 9.42 -2.94
C GLU A 22 21.75 9.25 -2.43
N ALA A 23 22.10 8.09 -1.88
CA ALA A 23 23.46 7.80 -1.42
C ALA A 23 24.48 7.86 -2.57
N LEU A 24 24.20 7.20 -3.70
CA LEU A 24 25.07 7.24 -4.89
C LEU A 24 25.17 8.64 -5.50
N LEU A 25 24.08 9.40 -5.54
CA LEU A 25 24.12 10.80 -5.99
C LEU A 25 24.94 11.68 -5.05
N LYS A 26 24.88 11.45 -3.74
CA LYS A 26 25.69 12.17 -2.75
C LYS A 26 27.17 11.90 -2.96
N ILE A 27 27.55 10.63 -3.16
CA ILE A 27 28.93 10.24 -3.43
C ILE A 27 29.42 10.82 -4.76
N PHE A 28 28.64 10.68 -5.83
CA PHE A 28 29.01 11.15 -7.16
C PHE A 28 29.16 12.68 -7.26
N ARG A 29 28.42 13.44 -6.46
CA ARG A 29 28.50 14.91 -6.43
C ARG A 29 29.57 15.45 -5.48
N ALA A 30 30.25 14.58 -4.74
CA ALA A 30 31.26 15.01 -3.80
C ALA A 30 32.50 15.54 -4.54
N GLU A 31 32.92 16.74 -4.20
CA GLU A 31 34.16 17.34 -4.76
C GLU A 31 35.41 16.74 -4.12
N LYS A 32 35.31 16.24 -2.89
CA LYS A 32 36.39 15.60 -2.14
C LYS A 32 36.05 14.13 -1.89
N PRO A 33 37.05 13.23 -1.84
CA PRO A 33 36.86 11.86 -1.39
C PRO A 33 36.11 11.80 -0.07
N ILE A 34 35.08 10.95 0.00
CA ILE A 34 34.29 10.72 1.22
C ILE A 34 34.50 9.28 1.65
N ASP A 35 34.74 9.08 2.94
CA ASP A 35 34.66 7.78 3.58
C ASP A 35 33.19 7.50 3.96
N ILE A 36 32.61 6.46 3.38
CA ILE A 36 31.23 6.05 3.66
C ILE A 36 31.24 4.55 3.92
N ASP A 37 30.69 4.14 5.05
CA ASP A 37 30.37 2.76 5.37
C ASP A 37 28.95 2.75 5.93
N GLN A 38 27.97 2.40 5.08
CA GLN A 38 26.55 2.53 5.40
C GLN A 38 25.78 1.25 5.09
N HIS A 39 25.04 0.77 6.09
CA HIS A 39 24.07 -0.31 5.96
C HIS A 39 22.65 0.27 6.02
N PHE A 40 21.78 -0.18 5.13
CA PHE A 40 20.35 0.10 5.22
C PHE A 40 19.54 -1.05 4.66
N CYS A 41 18.31 -1.16 5.14
CA CYS A 41 17.34 -2.14 4.69
C CYS A 41 16.24 -1.46 3.88
N GLU A 42 15.82 -2.10 2.80
CA GLU A 42 14.67 -1.69 2.00
C GLU A 42 13.51 -2.67 2.12
N PHE A 43 12.42 -2.34 1.41
CA PHE A 43 11.24 -3.17 1.33
C PHE A 43 11.59 -4.60 0.90
N GLY A 44 10.99 -5.61 1.54
CA GLY A 44 11.33 -7.01 1.29
C GLY A 44 12.60 -7.49 2.00
N SER A 45 12.96 -6.89 3.15
CA SER A 45 14.14 -7.29 3.94
C SER A 45 15.42 -7.36 3.11
N TYR A 46 15.52 -6.48 2.11
CA TYR A 46 16.66 -6.41 1.21
C TYR A 46 17.69 -5.49 1.84
N GLU A 47 18.90 -6.00 2.07
CA GLU A 47 19.95 -5.24 2.72
C GLU A 47 20.93 -4.70 1.68
N TYR A 48 21.28 -3.44 1.83
CA TYR A 48 22.33 -2.77 1.08
C TYR A 48 23.46 -2.39 2.01
N HIS A 49 24.68 -2.58 1.52
CA HIS A 49 25.90 -2.06 2.12
C HIS A 49 26.66 -1.24 1.09
N ILE A 50 26.78 0.06 1.35
CA ILE A 50 27.56 0.97 0.51
C ILE A 50 28.86 1.28 1.23
N LYS A 51 29.98 0.98 0.58
CA LYS A 51 31.31 1.31 1.06
C LYS A 51 32.13 2.09 0.03
N CYS A 52 32.63 3.24 0.43
CA CYS A 52 33.59 4.06 -0.30
C CYS A 52 34.70 4.45 0.67
N SER A 53 35.97 4.41 0.24
CA SER A 53 37.11 4.73 1.10
C SER A 53 37.94 5.85 0.51
N VAL A 54 38.57 6.66 1.36
CA VAL A 54 39.50 7.71 0.94
C VAL A 54 40.75 7.12 0.26
N SER A 55 41.13 5.89 0.62
CA SER A 55 42.28 5.19 0.03
C SER A 55 42.03 4.74 -1.42
N ASP A 56 40.77 4.50 -1.79
CA ASP A 56 40.34 4.14 -3.14
C ASP A 56 39.09 4.96 -3.51
N PRO A 57 39.26 6.28 -3.80
CA PRO A 57 38.15 7.19 -4.00
C PRO A 57 37.44 6.98 -5.35
N LYS A 58 38.00 6.11 -6.21
CA LYS A 58 37.54 5.89 -7.58
C LYS A 58 36.44 4.84 -7.66
N ILE A 59 36.33 3.99 -6.64
CA ILE A 59 35.42 2.85 -6.65
C ILE A 59 34.46 2.94 -5.47
N VAL A 60 33.16 2.84 -5.77
CA VAL A 60 32.12 2.66 -4.77
C VAL A 60 31.67 1.21 -4.79
N TYR A 61 31.76 0.55 -3.64
CA TYR A 61 31.26 -0.82 -3.48
C TYR A 61 29.81 -0.78 -3.01
N VAL A 62 28.92 -1.40 -3.78
CA VAL A 62 27.52 -1.63 -3.39
C VAL A 62 27.32 -3.12 -3.27
N SER A 63 27.17 -3.59 -2.03
CA SER A 63 26.87 -5.00 -1.74
C SER A 63 25.41 -5.16 -1.39
N THR A 64 24.82 -6.27 -1.81
CA THR A 64 23.41 -6.55 -1.61
C THR A 64 23.18 -7.97 -1.16
N SER A 65 22.22 -8.16 -0.27
CA SER A 65 21.76 -9.47 0.16
C SER A 65 20.23 -9.48 0.26
N THR A 66 19.64 -10.62 -0.10
CA THR A 66 18.22 -10.88 0.12
C THR A 66 17.99 -12.23 0.75
N LEU A 67 17.09 -12.28 1.73
CA LEU A 67 16.54 -13.52 2.27
C LEU A 67 15.47 -14.06 1.32
N LEU A 68 15.85 -14.41 0.08
CA LEU A 68 14.92 -15.10 -0.80
C LEU A 68 14.85 -16.57 -0.40
N GLN A 69 13.81 -16.92 0.37
CA GLN A 69 13.51 -18.31 0.65
C GLN A 69 12.43 -18.79 -0.31
N THR A 70 12.80 -19.68 -1.21
CA THR A 70 11.85 -20.48 -1.98
C THR A 70 11.82 -21.87 -1.35
N GLN A 71 10.64 -22.37 -1.00
CA GLN A 71 10.48 -23.78 -0.61
C GLN A 71 9.74 -24.48 -1.76
N GLY A 72 10.40 -25.51 -2.32
CA GLY A 72 10.04 -26.21 -3.56
C GLY A 72 11.29 -26.74 -4.26
N THR A 73 11.15 -27.47 -5.37
CA THR A 73 12.26 -28.11 -6.12
C THR A 73 13.29 -27.12 -6.69
N VAL A 74 12.97 -25.82 -6.73
CA VAL A 74 13.83 -24.77 -7.31
C VAL A 74 14.31 -23.83 -6.21
N MET A 75 15.49 -24.10 -5.67
CA MET A 75 16.19 -23.19 -4.77
C MET A 75 16.91 -22.11 -5.60
N PHE A 76 16.39 -20.89 -5.64
CA PHE A 76 17.12 -19.73 -6.21
C PHE A 76 18.13 -19.18 -5.19
N LYS A 77 19.12 -20.01 -4.82
CA LYS A 77 20.17 -19.60 -3.88
C LYS A 77 21.25 -18.75 -4.56
N GLU A 78 21.37 -18.87 -5.88
CA GLU A 78 22.35 -18.16 -6.70
C GLU A 78 21.69 -17.29 -7.77
N ILE A 79 22.30 -16.13 -8.04
CA ILE A 79 21.90 -15.22 -9.12
C ILE A 79 22.24 -15.90 -10.45
N SER A 80 21.29 -15.94 -11.39
CA SER A 80 21.53 -16.61 -12.68
C SER A 80 22.55 -15.85 -13.52
N SER A 81 23.30 -16.56 -14.38
CA SER A 81 24.26 -15.97 -15.33
C SER A 81 23.61 -14.88 -16.20
N HIS A 82 22.38 -15.12 -16.64
CA HIS A 82 21.57 -14.17 -17.37
C HIS A 82 21.29 -12.88 -16.58
N THR A 83 21.03 -12.97 -15.27
CA THR A 83 20.89 -11.78 -14.41
C THR A 83 22.20 -11.01 -14.29
N TYR A 84 23.33 -11.69 -14.13
CA TYR A 84 24.64 -11.04 -14.11
C TYR A 84 24.92 -10.27 -15.42
N ASP A 85 24.61 -10.87 -16.57
CA ASP A 85 24.75 -10.20 -17.87
C ASP A 85 23.84 -8.98 -17.99
N MET A 86 22.62 -9.03 -17.46
CA MET A 86 21.73 -7.88 -17.41
C MET A 86 22.30 -6.75 -16.54
N ILE A 87 22.93 -7.08 -15.41
CA ILE A 87 23.55 -6.10 -14.51
C ILE A 87 24.75 -5.44 -15.20
N LYS A 88 25.65 -6.21 -15.82
CA LYS A 88 26.80 -5.67 -16.56
C LYS A 88 26.38 -4.73 -17.69
N LYS A 89 25.27 -5.05 -18.37
CA LYS A 89 24.71 -4.22 -19.45
C LYS A 89 24.07 -2.92 -18.98
N ILE A 90 23.88 -2.69 -17.67
CA ILE A 90 23.34 -1.42 -17.15
C ILE A 90 24.25 -0.26 -17.52
N ALA A 91 25.55 -0.42 -17.32
CA ALA A 91 26.56 0.58 -17.66
C ALA A 91 27.91 -0.11 -17.89
N VAL A 92 28.19 -0.37 -19.17
CA VAL A 92 29.43 -1.01 -19.61
C VAL A 92 30.63 -0.15 -19.23
N GLY A 93 31.61 -0.75 -18.56
CA GLY A 93 32.82 -0.07 -18.09
C GLY A 93 32.65 0.74 -16.80
N VAL A 94 31.43 0.93 -16.30
CA VAL A 94 31.16 1.60 -15.02
C VAL A 94 30.95 0.57 -13.90
N ILE A 95 30.32 -0.56 -14.21
CA ILE A 95 29.94 -1.58 -13.23
C ILE A 95 30.79 -2.82 -13.43
N ASP A 96 31.50 -3.20 -12.38
CA ASP A 96 32.18 -4.47 -12.27
C ASP A 96 31.57 -5.31 -11.15
N ILE A 97 31.46 -6.62 -11.37
CA ILE A 97 30.97 -7.56 -10.35
C ILE A 97 32.18 -8.14 -9.63
N VAL A 98 32.24 -7.91 -8.32
CA VAL A 98 33.33 -8.38 -7.47
C VAL A 98 33.09 -9.85 -7.12
N ASN A 99 34.05 -10.71 -7.47
CA ASN A 99 34.03 -12.14 -7.17
C ASN A 99 35.30 -12.54 -6.39
N PRO A 100 35.17 -13.20 -5.22
CA PRO A 100 33.93 -13.52 -4.52
C PRO A 100 33.20 -12.26 -4.01
N PRO A 101 31.86 -12.30 -3.82
CA PRO A 101 31.15 -11.24 -3.12
C PRO A 101 31.74 -10.99 -1.73
N ARG A 102 31.56 -9.78 -1.20
CA ARG A 102 31.99 -9.47 0.18
C ARG A 102 31.26 -10.36 1.18
N LEU A 103 31.92 -10.64 2.30
CA LEU A 103 31.40 -11.48 3.37
C LEU A 103 29.97 -11.07 3.74
N CYS A 104 29.09 -12.06 3.87
CA CYS A 104 27.66 -11.92 4.19
C CYS A 104 26.76 -11.34 3.07
N PHE A 105 27.28 -11.06 1.88
CA PHE A 105 26.49 -10.57 0.74
C PHE A 105 26.41 -11.57 -0.42
N GLN A 106 25.32 -11.52 -1.18
CA GLN A 106 25.10 -12.38 -2.35
C GLN A 106 25.68 -11.77 -3.64
N LEU A 107 25.76 -10.44 -3.69
CA LEU A 107 26.27 -9.69 -4.82
C LEU A 107 27.04 -8.47 -4.30
N THR A 108 28.21 -8.21 -4.88
CA THR A 108 28.95 -6.96 -4.67
C THR A 108 29.29 -6.36 -6.03
N LEU A 109 28.96 -5.08 -6.19
CA LEU A 109 29.26 -4.29 -7.37
C LEU A 109 30.33 -3.25 -7.05
N GLY A 110 31.39 -3.21 -7.85
CA GLY A 110 32.31 -2.09 -7.92
C GLY A 110 31.80 -1.09 -8.96
N ILE A 111 31.54 0.14 -8.53
CA ILE A 111 31.10 1.22 -9.41
C ILE A 111 32.29 2.16 -9.60
N HIS A 112 32.86 2.18 -10.80
CA HIS A 112 33.97 3.03 -11.18
C HIS A 112 33.48 4.45 -11.50
N LEU A 113 33.74 5.38 -10.58
CA LEU A 113 33.33 6.78 -10.70
C LEU A 113 34.07 7.51 -11.84
N ASP A 114 35.33 7.13 -12.12
CA ASP A 114 36.14 7.70 -13.19
C ASP A 114 35.52 7.48 -14.58
N ASN A 115 34.87 6.34 -14.77
CA ASN A 115 34.23 5.96 -16.04
C ASN A 115 32.79 6.47 -16.16
N MET A 116 32.30 7.15 -15.13
CA MET A 116 30.92 7.62 -15.07
C MET A 116 30.74 8.85 -15.98
N PRO A 117 29.74 8.87 -16.87
CA PRO A 117 29.48 10.02 -17.73
C PRO A 117 29.04 11.23 -16.88
N ARG A 118 29.21 12.44 -17.40
CA ARG A 118 28.84 13.68 -16.71
C ARG A 118 27.39 14.10 -16.99
N GLY A 119 26.83 14.93 -16.10
CA GLY A 119 25.53 15.56 -16.29
C GLY A 119 24.34 14.59 -16.19
N LYS A 120 23.40 14.69 -17.15
CA LYS A 120 22.11 13.97 -17.08
C LYS A 120 22.26 12.46 -17.26
N GLU A 121 23.25 11.99 -18.01
CA GLU A 121 23.47 10.56 -18.24
C GLU A 121 23.92 9.85 -16.97
N ALA A 122 24.76 10.49 -16.15
CA ALA A 122 25.16 9.98 -14.84
C ALA A 122 23.92 9.66 -13.97
N ILE A 123 22.98 10.59 -13.92
CA ILE A 123 21.76 10.46 -13.11
C ILE A 123 20.90 9.29 -13.61
N LYS A 124 20.84 9.05 -14.93
CA LYS A 124 20.13 7.89 -15.50
C LYS A 124 20.80 6.58 -15.11
N ILE A 125 22.13 6.50 -15.20
CA ILE A 125 22.88 5.30 -14.80
C ILE A 125 22.71 5.04 -13.31
N ILE A 126 22.87 6.05 -12.44
CA ILE A 126 22.66 5.90 -10.99
C ILE A 126 21.23 5.43 -10.72
N THR A 127 20.24 6.00 -11.40
CA THR A 127 18.85 5.54 -11.26
C THR A 127 18.70 4.08 -11.65
N ARG A 128 19.37 3.65 -12.73
CA ARG A 128 19.32 2.26 -13.20
C ARG A 128 20.06 1.28 -12.28
N ILE A 129 21.20 1.69 -11.72
CA ILE A 129 21.90 0.95 -10.66
C ILE A 129 20.98 0.81 -9.45
N SER A 130 20.23 1.86 -9.12
CA SER A 130 19.29 1.82 -8.00
C SER A 130 18.09 0.87 -8.23
N GLU A 131 17.91 0.33 -9.43
CA GLU A 131 16.88 -0.68 -9.75
C GLU A 131 17.37 -2.12 -9.58
N ILE A 132 18.55 -2.35 -9.01
CA ILE A 132 19.18 -3.68 -8.94
C ILE A 132 18.34 -4.72 -8.21
N GLN A 133 17.76 -4.38 -7.05
CA GLN A 133 16.84 -5.28 -6.36
C GLN A 133 15.65 -5.65 -7.26
N ALA A 134 15.01 -4.65 -7.87
CA ALA A 134 13.88 -4.88 -8.75
C ALA A 134 14.28 -5.77 -9.95
N LEU A 135 15.49 -5.61 -10.47
CA LEU A 135 16.02 -6.39 -11.58
C LEU A 135 16.28 -7.85 -11.18
N ILE A 136 16.94 -8.10 -10.04
CA ILE A 136 17.24 -9.44 -9.53
C ILE A 136 15.95 -10.20 -9.26
N LEU A 137 15.05 -9.63 -8.44
CA LEU A 137 13.79 -10.27 -8.07
C LEU A 137 12.89 -10.51 -9.29
N SER A 138 12.86 -9.55 -10.23
CA SER A 138 12.10 -9.73 -11.47
C SER A 138 12.69 -10.80 -12.37
N SER A 139 14.02 -10.91 -12.47
CA SER A 139 14.64 -11.95 -13.29
C SER A 139 14.33 -13.33 -12.75
N GLN A 140 14.50 -13.54 -11.43
CA GLN A 140 14.21 -14.82 -10.79
C GLN A 140 12.76 -15.24 -10.97
N LEU A 141 11.80 -14.32 -10.75
CA LEU A 141 10.39 -14.62 -10.96
C LEU A 141 10.06 -14.86 -12.44
N LYS A 142 10.68 -14.14 -13.38
CA LYS A 142 10.51 -14.40 -14.83
C LYS A 142 10.98 -15.79 -15.21
N ASP A 143 12.15 -16.20 -14.73
CA ASP A 143 12.73 -17.49 -15.06
C ASP A 143 11.87 -18.62 -14.48
N MET A 144 11.41 -18.47 -13.23
CA MET A 144 10.44 -19.38 -12.61
C MET A 144 9.13 -19.49 -13.40
N LEU A 145 8.51 -18.35 -13.76
CA LEU A 145 7.27 -18.34 -14.53
C LEU A 145 7.45 -18.94 -15.94
N LYS A 146 8.61 -18.75 -16.58
CA LYS A 146 8.90 -19.36 -17.89
C LYS A 146 9.02 -20.88 -17.75
N VAL A 147 9.80 -21.37 -16.79
CA VAL A 147 9.97 -22.82 -16.55
C VAL A 147 8.62 -23.49 -16.33
N MET A 148 7.77 -22.90 -15.47
CA MET A 148 6.41 -23.40 -15.27
C MET A 148 5.55 -23.36 -16.54
N ASN A 149 5.75 -22.37 -17.43
CA ASN A 149 4.92 -22.23 -18.62
C ASN A 149 5.28 -23.27 -19.69
N PHE A 150 6.58 -23.59 -19.87
CA PHE A 150 7.08 -24.49 -20.90
C PHE A 150 7.08 -25.98 -20.52
N GLN A 151 6.81 -26.33 -19.27
CA GLN A 151 6.69 -27.73 -18.87
C GLN A 151 5.41 -28.36 -19.45
N ASP A 152 5.56 -29.22 -20.46
CA ASP A 152 4.45 -29.97 -21.06
C ASP A 152 3.82 -30.96 -20.06
N ASN A 153 2.52 -31.21 -20.24
CA ASN A 153 1.66 -32.03 -19.38
C ASN A 153 2.06 -33.53 -19.32
N SER A 154 3.17 -33.95 -19.91
CA SER A 154 3.62 -35.35 -19.97
C SER A 154 4.37 -35.82 -18.71
N GLN A 155 4.83 -34.90 -17.85
CA GLN A 155 5.41 -35.23 -16.52
C GLN A 155 4.50 -34.79 -15.35
N ALA A 156 3.19 -34.94 -15.52
CA ALA A 156 2.17 -34.47 -14.57
C ALA A 156 2.16 -35.17 -13.20
N MET A 157 3.02 -36.15 -12.94
CA MET A 157 2.95 -36.93 -11.69
C MET A 157 3.61 -36.28 -10.47
N ASN A 158 4.39 -35.19 -10.60
CA ASN A 158 5.12 -34.60 -9.46
C ASN A 158 5.12 -33.06 -9.34
N ASN A 159 4.51 -32.31 -10.27
CA ASN A 159 4.67 -30.85 -10.37
C ASN A 159 3.43 -30.01 -10.06
N ASP A 160 2.40 -30.60 -9.46
CA ASP A 160 1.21 -29.86 -8.96
C ASP A 160 1.48 -29.14 -7.63
N ARG A 161 2.68 -29.27 -7.07
CA ARG A 161 3.04 -28.63 -5.80
C ARG A 161 3.17 -27.12 -5.99
N PRO A 162 2.56 -26.31 -5.12
CA PRO A 162 2.68 -24.87 -5.19
C PRO A 162 4.10 -24.42 -4.83
N ILE A 163 4.62 -23.47 -5.60
CA ILE A 163 5.91 -22.84 -5.30
C ILE A 163 5.66 -21.75 -4.29
N ARG A 164 6.24 -21.91 -3.09
CA ARG A 164 6.21 -20.92 -2.03
C ARG A 164 7.28 -19.87 -2.27
N ILE A 165 6.86 -18.61 -2.44
CA ILE A 165 7.75 -17.47 -2.72
C ILE A 165 7.73 -16.51 -1.54
N VAL A 166 8.90 -16.31 -0.90
CA VAL A 166 9.06 -15.41 0.25
C VAL A 166 10.08 -14.32 -0.08
N TYR A 167 9.59 -13.10 -0.29
CA TYR A 167 10.43 -11.90 -0.42
C TYR A 167 10.56 -11.13 0.89
N HIS A 168 9.56 -11.23 1.76
CA HIS A 168 9.61 -10.70 3.12
C HIS A 168 9.16 -11.82 4.07
N PRO A 169 9.78 -12.00 5.25
CA PRO A 169 9.48 -13.14 6.12
C PRO A 169 7.98 -13.30 6.46
N SER A 170 7.26 -12.19 6.57
CA SER A 170 5.81 -12.17 6.84
C SER A 170 4.91 -11.96 5.61
N GLU A 171 5.49 -11.87 4.41
CA GLU A 171 4.77 -11.56 3.17
C GLU A 171 5.24 -12.51 2.08
N LEU A 172 4.48 -13.59 1.95
CA LEU A 172 4.70 -14.64 0.97
C LEU A 172 3.52 -14.75 0.04
N PHE A 173 3.73 -15.40 -1.08
CA PHE A 173 2.66 -15.86 -1.94
C PHE A 173 3.05 -17.16 -2.63
N TYR A 174 2.03 -17.87 -3.08
CA TYR A 174 2.18 -19.14 -3.77
C TYR A 174 1.94 -18.96 -5.26
N VAL A 175 2.68 -19.69 -6.08
CA VAL A 175 2.42 -19.79 -7.51
C VAL A 175 2.34 -21.25 -7.90
N PHE A 176 1.29 -21.64 -8.61
CA PHE A 176 1.14 -22.99 -9.17
C PHE A 176 0.54 -22.93 -10.57
N LYS A 177 0.83 -23.97 -11.35
CA LYS A 177 0.30 -24.17 -12.69
C LYS A 177 -1.07 -24.85 -12.62
N GLN A 178 -1.99 -24.42 -13.47
CA GLN A 178 -3.21 -25.11 -13.85
C GLN A 178 -3.17 -25.35 -15.37
N PRO A 179 -4.00 -26.24 -15.94
CA PRO A 179 -3.90 -26.63 -17.35
C PRO A 179 -3.88 -25.47 -18.35
N GLU A 180 -4.66 -24.40 -18.11
CA GLU A 180 -4.78 -23.25 -19.03
C GLU A 180 -4.17 -21.94 -18.49
N LYS A 181 -3.79 -21.91 -17.21
CA LYS A 181 -3.41 -20.68 -16.50
C LYS A 181 -2.50 -20.96 -15.33
N MET A 182 -1.74 -19.96 -14.89
CA MET A 182 -1.08 -20.00 -13.58
C MET A 182 -1.90 -19.24 -12.57
N MET A 183 -1.88 -19.68 -11.32
CA MET A 183 -2.55 -18.98 -10.23
C MET A 183 -1.50 -18.48 -9.25
N ALA A 184 -1.55 -17.19 -8.93
CA ALA A 184 -0.78 -16.59 -7.85
C ALA A 184 -1.72 -16.32 -6.66
N VAL A 185 -1.43 -16.89 -5.49
CA VAL A 185 -2.27 -16.81 -4.29
C VAL A 185 -1.54 -16.11 -3.16
N TYR A 186 -2.15 -15.05 -2.63
CA TYR A 186 -1.63 -14.21 -1.57
C TYR A 186 -2.43 -14.44 -0.28
N PRO A 187 -1.85 -15.11 0.73
CA PRO A 187 -2.40 -15.12 2.08
C PRO A 187 -2.24 -13.73 2.72
N MET A 188 -3.36 -13.10 3.09
CA MET A 188 -3.39 -11.72 3.57
C MET A 188 -3.57 -11.66 5.09
N ASN A 189 -2.62 -10.97 5.74
CA ASN A 189 -2.57 -10.82 7.19
C ASN A 189 -2.30 -9.37 7.62
N PHE A 190 -3.10 -8.86 8.55
CA PHE A 190 -2.95 -7.52 9.14
C PHE A 190 -2.90 -7.60 10.66
N LYS A 191 -2.06 -6.77 11.29
CA LYS A 191 -1.94 -6.78 12.76
C LYS A 191 -3.18 -6.20 13.45
N ASP A 192 -3.77 -5.15 12.87
CA ASP A 192 -4.89 -4.42 13.46
C ASP A 192 -6.23 -4.92 12.93
N ASN A 193 -7.17 -5.23 13.83
CA ASN A 193 -8.53 -5.64 13.44
C ASN A 193 -9.27 -4.58 12.59
N SER A 194 -8.97 -3.29 12.79
CA SER A 194 -9.53 -2.23 11.94
C SER A 194 -9.01 -2.30 10.50
N ASP A 195 -7.74 -2.64 10.31
CA ASP A 195 -7.15 -2.82 8.99
C ASP A 195 -7.72 -4.07 8.31
N VAL A 196 -8.03 -5.14 9.05
CA VAL A 196 -8.71 -6.35 8.53
C VAL A 196 -10.07 -6.00 7.90
N VAL A 197 -10.88 -5.18 8.56
CA VAL A 197 -12.21 -4.77 8.06
C VAL A 197 -12.07 -3.92 6.79
N ILE A 198 -11.11 -2.98 6.78
CA ILE A 198 -10.82 -2.15 5.60
C ILE A 198 -10.30 -3.02 4.45
N ALA A 199 -9.41 -3.98 4.73
CA ALA A 199 -8.83 -4.90 3.75
C ALA A 199 -9.88 -5.81 3.12
N THR A 200 -10.77 -6.39 3.94
CA THR A 200 -11.87 -7.23 3.46
C THR A 200 -12.76 -6.47 2.50
N SER A 201 -13.12 -5.21 2.84
CA SER A 201 -13.89 -4.34 1.94
C SER A 201 -13.12 -4.01 0.66
N PHE A 202 -11.81 -3.79 0.76
CA PHE A 202 -10.95 -3.53 -0.39
C PHE A 202 -10.88 -4.73 -1.34
N PHE A 203 -10.76 -5.95 -0.83
CA PHE A 203 -10.68 -7.16 -1.66
C PHE A 203 -12.00 -7.47 -2.35
N GLN A 204 -13.14 -7.28 -1.68
CA GLN A 204 -14.46 -7.42 -2.29
C GLN A 204 -14.61 -6.46 -3.49
N GLU A 205 -14.28 -5.19 -3.30
CA GLU A 205 -14.30 -4.19 -4.37
C GLU A 205 -13.29 -4.50 -5.48
N LEU A 206 -12.11 -5.02 -5.14
CA LEU A 206 -11.11 -5.42 -6.13
C LEU A 206 -11.64 -6.54 -7.04
N VAL A 207 -12.33 -7.53 -6.48
CA VAL A 207 -12.98 -8.61 -7.25
C VAL A 207 -14.09 -8.02 -8.12
N GLU A 208 -14.98 -7.19 -7.56
CA GLU A 208 -16.07 -6.56 -8.31
C GLU A 208 -15.57 -5.74 -9.50
N VAL A 209 -14.50 -4.96 -9.32
CA VAL A 209 -13.88 -4.17 -10.40
C VAL A 209 -13.16 -5.09 -11.40
N GLY A 210 -12.46 -6.12 -10.92
CA GLY A 210 -11.77 -7.10 -11.76
C GLY A 210 -12.71 -7.86 -12.69
N SER A 211 -13.95 -8.10 -12.26
CA SER A 211 -14.98 -8.76 -13.07
C SER A 211 -15.67 -7.86 -14.10
N GLN A 212 -15.39 -6.55 -14.12
CA GLN A 212 -15.98 -5.64 -15.10
C GLN A 212 -15.45 -5.90 -16.51
N LYS A 213 -16.31 -5.77 -17.52
CA LYS A 213 -15.92 -5.96 -18.94
C LYS A 213 -14.76 -5.05 -19.38
N GLU A 214 -14.70 -3.84 -18.81
CA GLU A 214 -13.60 -2.87 -19.03
C GLU A 214 -12.23 -3.44 -18.62
N MET A 215 -12.21 -4.32 -17.61
CA MET A 215 -11.02 -4.98 -17.07
C MET A 215 -10.78 -6.37 -17.67
N GLY A 216 -11.47 -6.76 -18.75
CA GLY A 216 -11.27 -8.07 -19.40
C GLY A 216 -9.85 -8.32 -19.93
N LYS A 217 -9.00 -7.28 -19.96
CA LYS A 217 -7.57 -7.39 -20.29
C LYS A 217 -6.66 -7.69 -19.09
N ALA A 218 -7.15 -7.57 -17.86
CA ALA A 218 -6.40 -7.83 -16.63
C ALA A 218 -6.48 -9.31 -16.23
N PRO A 219 -5.54 -9.78 -15.38
CA PRO A 219 -5.69 -11.05 -14.67
C PRO A 219 -7.02 -11.10 -13.89
N GLN A 220 -7.74 -12.21 -13.97
CA GLN A 220 -8.94 -12.40 -13.15
C GLN A 220 -8.52 -12.46 -11.68
N CYS A 221 -9.27 -11.78 -10.82
CA CYS A 221 -8.99 -11.68 -9.40
C CYS A 221 -10.14 -12.32 -8.62
N THR A 222 -9.82 -13.15 -7.64
CA THR A 222 -10.80 -13.72 -6.71
C THR A 222 -10.33 -13.54 -5.27
N TRP A 223 -11.27 -13.50 -4.33
CA TRP A 223 -10.99 -13.43 -2.90
C TRP A 223 -11.85 -14.47 -2.17
N SER A 224 -11.23 -15.21 -1.24
CA SER A 224 -11.89 -16.23 -0.43
C SER A 224 -11.36 -16.16 1.00
N PRO A 225 -12.21 -16.30 2.03
CA PRO A 225 -11.73 -16.45 3.40
C PRO A 225 -11.06 -17.82 3.65
N ILE A 226 -11.31 -18.81 2.80
CA ILE A 226 -10.82 -20.19 2.92
C ILE A 226 -9.66 -20.42 1.93
N PRO A 227 -8.58 -21.12 2.33
CA PRO A 227 -7.47 -21.43 1.44
C PRO A 227 -7.93 -22.23 0.21
N PRO A 228 -7.42 -21.93 -0.99
CA PRO A 228 -7.65 -22.76 -2.17
C PRO A 228 -7.20 -24.21 -1.95
N ALA A 229 -7.91 -25.16 -2.57
CA ALA A 229 -7.63 -26.59 -2.39
C ALA A 229 -6.20 -26.99 -2.80
N GLN A 230 -5.58 -26.23 -3.70
CA GLN A 230 -4.21 -26.45 -4.17
C GLN A 230 -3.15 -26.14 -3.11
N LEU A 231 -3.50 -25.36 -2.08
CA LEU A 231 -2.61 -25.09 -0.94
C LEU A 231 -2.78 -26.10 0.20
N ARG A 232 -3.54 -27.20 0.00
CA ARG A 232 -3.65 -28.26 1.00
C ARG A 232 -2.29 -28.95 1.17
N GLY A 233 -1.81 -29.02 2.41
CA GLY A 233 -0.52 -29.63 2.76
C GLY A 233 0.61 -28.62 2.95
N GLU A 234 0.39 -27.36 2.61
CA GLU A 234 1.34 -26.28 2.92
C GLU A 234 1.36 -25.94 4.42
N PRO A 235 2.42 -25.29 4.93
CA PRO A 235 2.57 -24.97 6.35
C PRO A 235 1.34 -24.24 6.92
N VAL A 236 0.82 -24.74 8.05
CA VAL A 236 -0.39 -24.21 8.69
C VAL A 236 -0.28 -22.70 8.96
N GLN A 237 0.90 -22.22 9.32
CA GLN A 237 1.18 -20.80 9.59
C GLN A 237 0.87 -19.89 8.39
N ASP A 238 1.08 -20.38 7.18
CA ASP A 238 0.83 -19.63 5.95
C ASP A 238 -0.65 -19.67 5.54
N LEU A 239 -1.36 -20.72 5.97
CA LEU A 239 -2.79 -20.91 5.71
C LEU A 239 -3.68 -20.26 6.77
N THR A 240 -3.15 -19.94 7.95
CA THR A 240 -3.85 -19.16 8.97
C THR A 240 -3.84 -17.68 8.62
N THR A 241 -4.89 -17.22 7.93
CA THR A 241 -5.04 -15.82 7.53
C THR A 241 -6.22 -15.15 8.24
N ASN A 242 -6.09 -13.86 8.57
CA ASN A 242 -7.18 -13.08 9.15
C ASN A 242 -7.94 -12.22 8.14
N SER A 243 -7.42 -12.07 6.92
CA SER A 243 -8.04 -11.29 5.84
C SER A 243 -8.25 -12.10 4.56
N GLY A 244 -8.15 -13.43 4.65
CA GLY A 244 -8.38 -14.37 3.55
C GLY A 244 -7.25 -14.42 2.52
N PHE A 245 -7.59 -14.98 1.38
CA PHE A 245 -6.70 -15.28 0.26
C PHE A 245 -7.15 -14.51 -0.96
N VAL A 246 -6.24 -13.74 -1.55
CA VAL A 246 -6.45 -13.11 -2.85
C VAL A 246 -5.71 -13.91 -3.90
N SER A 247 -6.37 -14.25 -5.01
CA SER A 247 -5.74 -14.99 -6.09
C SER A 247 -5.90 -14.31 -7.44
N PHE A 248 -4.86 -14.42 -8.28
CA PHE A 248 -4.83 -13.91 -9.63
C PHE A 248 -4.57 -15.01 -10.65
N ASP A 249 -5.40 -15.04 -11.69
CA ASP A 249 -5.27 -15.93 -12.83
C ASP A 249 -4.38 -15.31 -13.92
N ILE A 250 -3.18 -15.85 -14.05
CA ILE A 250 -2.16 -15.42 -14.98
C ILE A 250 -2.16 -16.37 -16.19
N THR A 251 -2.85 -15.97 -17.26
CA THR A 251 -2.81 -16.68 -18.55
C THR A 251 -1.62 -16.26 -19.42
N SER A 252 -1.34 -17.01 -20.49
CA SER A 252 -0.20 -16.77 -21.40
C SER A 252 -0.18 -15.36 -22.01
N ARG A 253 -1.33 -14.68 -22.09
CA ARG A 253 -1.41 -13.29 -22.58
C ARG A 253 -0.69 -12.28 -21.69
N HIS A 254 -0.54 -12.58 -20.40
CA HIS A 254 0.14 -11.74 -19.42
C HIS A 254 1.66 -12.00 -19.43
N LEU A 255 2.06 -13.21 -19.85
CA LEU A 255 3.45 -13.66 -19.91
C LEU A 255 4.15 -13.33 -21.23
N LYS A 256 3.46 -12.71 -22.20
CA LYS A 256 4.02 -12.39 -23.53
C LYS A 256 4.65 -11.00 -23.61
N GLY A 257 5.87 -10.94 -24.16
CA GLY A 257 6.57 -9.71 -24.54
C GLY A 257 6.75 -8.72 -23.38
N LYS A 258 6.58 -7.41 -23.65
CA LYS A 258 6.76 -6.33 -22.66
C LYS A 258 5.75 -6.38 -21.49
N ARG A 259 4.72 -7.23 -21.54
CA ARG A 259 3.73 -7.36 -20.46
C ARG A 259 4.24 -8.18 -19.29
N LEU A 260 5.08 -9.18 -19.57
CA LEU A 260 5.69 -10.04 -18.56
C LEU A 260 6.33 -9.21 -17.44
N ASP A 261 7.13 -8.21 -17.82
CA ASP A 261 7.80 -7.31 -16.89
C ASP A 261 6.85 -6.55 -15.97
N LYS A 262 5.68 -6.15 -16.49
CA LYS A 262 4.67 -5.44 -15.69
C LYS A 262 3.95 -6.41 -14.77
N THR A 263 3.56 -7.59 -15.28
CA THR A 263 2.92 -8.64 -14.49
C THR A 263 3.80 -9.09 -13.33
N VAL A 264 5.07 -9.40 -13.61
CA VAL A 264 6.07 -9.78 -12.59
C VAL A 264 6.19 -8.69 -11.54
N TRP A 265 6.37 -7.42 -11.94
CA TRP A 265 6.47 -6.32 -11.00
C TRP A 265 5.20 -6.15 -10.15
N SER A 266 4.01 -6.28 -10.75
CA SER A 266 2.74 -6.22 -10.03
C SER A 266 2.59 -7.36 -9.03
N LEU A 267 3.02 -8.58 -9.36
CA LEU A 267 2.96 -9.72 -8.44
C LEU A 267 3.88 -9.51 -7.24
N LEU A 268 5.16 -9.17 -7.50
CA LEU A 268 6.14 -8.88 -6.46
C LEU A 268 5.68 -7.80 -5.47
N ASN A 269 4.94 -6.80 -5.96
CA ASN A 269 4.56 -5.63 -5.17
C ASN A 269 3.10 -5.62 -4.72
N PHE A 270 2.31 -6.66 -5.02
CA PHE A 270 0.88 -6.66 -4.71
C PHE A 270 0.62 -6.52 -3.21
N TYR A 271 1.37 -7.27 -2.41
CA TYR A 271 1.22 -7.25 -0.96
C TYR A 271 1.52 -5.86 -0.37
N ALA A 272 2.63 -5.26 -0.79
CA ALA A 272 3.05 -3.92 -0.44
C ALA A 272 2.01 -2.86 -0.84
N TYR A 273 1.49 -2.97 -2.06
CA TYR A 273 0.45 -2.11 -2.62
C TYR A 273 -0.81 -2.14 -1.75
N VAL A 274 -1.28 -3.34 -1.39
CA VAL A 274 -2.46 -3.49 -0.52
C VAL A 274 -2.20 -2.85 0.84
N LYS A 275 -1.13 -3.24 1.55
CA LYS A 275 -0.82 -2.69 2.88
C LYS A 275 -0.73 -1.17 2.88
N TYR A 276 -0.08 -0.59 1.87
CA TYR A 276 -0.01 0.85 1.70
C TYR A 276 -1.41 1.48 1.57
N HIS A 277 -2.26 0.94 0.69
CA HIS A 277 -3.61 1.48 0.47
C HIS A 277 -4.56 1.30 1.65
N ILE A 278 -4.41 0.24 2.44
CA ILE A 278 -5.16 0.08 3.71
C ILE A 278 -4.77 1.17 4.70
N LYS A 279 -3.46 1.39 4.90
CA LYS A 279 -2.97 2.47 5.77
C LYS A 279 -3.44 3.85 5.30
N CYS A 280 -3.36 4.15 4.00
CA CYS A 280 -3.87 5.39 3.43
C CYS A 280 -5.38 5.55 3.65
N SER A 281 -6.16 4.48 3.47
CA SER A 281 -7.62 4.51 3.67
C SER A 281 -7.98 4.77 5.13
N ARG A 282 -7.28 4.14 6.07
CA ARG A 282 -7.42 4.42 7.50
C ARG A 282 -7.11 5.88 7.83
N GLY A 283 -5.98 6.40 7.33
CA GLY A 283 -5.62 7.82 7.50
C GLY A 283 -6.66 8.78 6.91
N TYR A 284 -7.26 8.42 5.76
CA TYR A 284 -8.34 9.18 5.14
C TYR A 284 -9.61 9.19 6.01
N ILE A 285 -10.02 8.03 6.52
CA ILE A 285 -11.17 7.92 7.44
C ILE A 285 -10.96 8.79 8.68
N GLN A 286 -9.78 8.68 9.32
CA GLN A 286 -9.43 9.48 10.49
C GLN A 286 -9.43 10.99 10.19
N ARG A 287 -8.93 11.42 9.03
CA ARG A 287 -8.99 12.84 8.62
C ARG A 287 -10.44 13.31 8.47
N ARG A 288 -11.31 12.48 7.91
CA ARG A 288 -12.75 12.80 7.77
C ARG A 288 -13.46 12.87 9.12
N MET A 289 -13.15 11.94 10.03
CA MET A 289 -13.68 11.95 11.40
C MET A 289 -13.28 13.23 12.13
N ARG A 290 -12.00 13.63 12.06
CA ARG A 290 -11.52 14.90 12.64
C ARG A 290 -12.23 16.12 12.06
N LYS A 291 -12.41 16.17 10.73
CA LYS A 291 -13.16 17.28 10.09
C LYS A 291 -14.61 17.32 10.55
N ARG A 292 -15.25 16.15 10.73
CA ARG A 292 -16.64 16.08 11.21
C ARG A 292 -16.73 16.51 12.68
N MET A 293 -15.80 16.07 13.52
CA MET A 293 -15.71 16.47 14.92
C MET A 293 -15.54 18.00 15.03
N ALA A 294 -14.57 18.58 14.31
CA ALA A 294 -14.37 20.03 14.30
C ALA A 294 -15.62 20.81 13.83
N SER A 295 -16.41 20.25 12.90
CA SER A 295 -17.68 20.84 12.50
C SER A 295 -18.77 20.75 13.57
N LEU A 296 -18.77 19.71 14.40
CA LEU A 296 -19.74 19.55 15.48
C LEU A 296 -19.39 20.45 16.67
N VAL A 297 -18.10 20.52 17.02
CA VAL A 297 -17.60 21.42 18.07
C VAL A 297 -17.97 22.87 17.75
N LYS A 298 -17.70 23.34 16.52
CA LYS A 298 -18.11 24.68 16.08
C LYS A 298 -19.62 24.95 16.19
N LEU A 299 -20.46 23.94 15.96
CA LEU A 299 -21.90 24.09 16.12
C LEU A 299 -22.29 24.23 17.59
N LEU A 300 -21.62 23.47 18.48
CA LEU A 300 -21.83 23.59 19.92
C LEU A 300 -21.37 24.97 20.43
N ASP A 301 -20.17 25.41 20.04
CA ASP A 301 -19.65 26.72 20.44
C ASP A 301 -20.59 27.85 19.98
N ASN A 302 -21.10 27.77 18.75
CA ASN A 302 -22.08 28.74 18.25
C ASN A 302 -23.38 28.72 19.06
N THR A 303 -23.87 27.54 19.49
CA THR A 303 -25.07 27.46 20.32
C THR A 303 -24.85 28.02 21.72
N TYR A 304 -23.67 27.83 22.31
CA TYR A 304 -23.32 28.44 23.60
C TYR A 304 -23.28 29.97 23.49
N LEU A 305 -22.68 30.51 22.42
CA LEU A 305 -22.65 31.95 22.18
C LEU A 305 -24.05 32.52 21.89
N GLU A 306 -24.89 31.79 21.15
CA GLU A 306 -26.29 32.18 20.95
C GLU A 306 -27.06 32.22 22.28
N GLU A 307 -26.86 31.25 23.18
CA GLU A 307 -27.48 31.25 24.52
C GLU A 307 -27.00 32.39 25.42
N GLU A 308 -25.71 32.76 25.38
CA GLU A 308 -25.17 33.92 26.12
C GLU A 308 -25.70 35.26 25.58
N ILE A 309 -25.83 35.40 24.26
CA ILE A 309 -26.44 36.58 23.63
C ILE A 309 -27.93 36.65 24.00
N ASP A 310 -28.64 35.53 23.95
CA ASP A 310 -30.06 35.45 24.33
C ASP A 310 -30.29 35.77 25.83
N GLN A 311 -29.33 35.43 26.70
CA GLN A 311 -29.37 35.76 28.13
C GLN A 311 -29.08 37.25 28.37
N THR A 312 -28.06 37.81 27.71
CA THR A 312 -27.74 39.25 27.81
C THR A 312 -28.83 40.13 27.17
N GLU A 313 -29.49 39.69 26.09
CA GLU A 313 -30.68 40.36 25.55
C GLU A 313 -31.89 40.25 26.48
N LYS A 314 -32.11 39.10 27.14
CA LYS A 314 -33.18 38.95 28.14
C LYS A 314 -32.95 39.78 29.40
N GLU A 315 -31.70 39.96 29.83
CA GLU A 315 -31.33 40.86 30.93
C GLU A 315 -31.52 42.34 30.54
N ARG A 316 -31.10 42.75 29.33
CA ARG A 316 -31.41 44.08 28.79
C ARG A 316 -32.93 44.33 28.66
N CYS A 317 -33.70 43.32 28.25
CA CYS A 317 -35.16 43.39 28.21
C CYS A 317 -35.83 43.37 29.60
N LYS A 318 -35.17 42.87 30.65
CA LYS A 318 -35.67 42.95 32.03
C LYS A 318 -35.58 44.38 32.56
N TYR A 319 -34.47 45.07 32.30
CA TYR A 319 -34.31 46.49 32.64
C TYR A 319 -35.29 47.41 31.87
N VAL A 320 -35.63 47.08 30.63
CA VAL A 320 -36.62 47.86 29.85
C VAL A 320 -38.07 47.56 30.25
N LYS A 321 -38.37 46.38 30.82
CA LYS A 321 -39.72 46.01 31.27
C LYS A 321 -40.13 46.63 32.61
N GLU A 322 -39.17 47.13 33.39
CA GLU A 322 -39.47 47.91 34.60
C GLU A 322 -39.93 49.34 34.28
N LEU A 323 -39.72 49.80 33.04
CA LEU A 323 -40.04 51.17 32.59
C LEU A 323 -41.26 51.29 31.68
N MET A 324 -41.95 50.20 31.32
CA MET A 324 -43.13 50.27 30.44
C MET A 324 -44.19 49.22 30.80
N LYS A 325 -45.17 49.60 31.64
CA LYS A 325 -46.50 48.98 31.63
C LYS A 325 -47.19 49.36 30.31
N VAL A 326 -47.17 48.47 29.31
CA VAL A 326 -47.98 48.65 28.09
C VAL A 326 -48.74 47.36 27.74
N GLN A 327 -49.99 47.58 27.33
CA GLN A 327 -51.08 46.62 27.15
C GLN A 327 -50.80 45.43 26.22
N LYS A 328 -51.45 44.32 26.56
CA LYS A 328 -51.63 43.11 25.74
C LYS A 328 -52.16 43.47 24.35
N GLY A 329 -51.43 43.07 23.31
CA GLY A 329 -51.91 43.06 21.93
C GLY A 329 -50.95 42.33 20.99
N LYS A 330 -51.45 41.27 20.34
CA LYS A 330 -50.86 40.52 19.21
C LYS A 330 -49.66 39.60 19.49
N LEU A 331 -50.06 38.43 20.00
CA LEU A 331 -49.52 37.12 19.70
C LEU A 331 -49.33 36.89 18.17
N MET A 332 -48.15 37.07 17.59
CA MET A 332 -47.79 36.56 16.25
C MET A 332 -46.27 36.48 16.06
N MET A 333 -45.66 35.33 16.37
CA MET A 333 -44.38 34.83 15.78
C MET A 333 -43.96 33.53 16.50
N LYS A 334 -44.79 32.48 16.41
CA LYS A 334 -44.37 31.11 16.71
C LYS A 334 -44.71 30.22 15.53
N GLN A 335 -44.03 30.42 14.41
CA GLN A 335 -44.21 29.54 13.24
C GLN A 335 -42.99 29.40 12.32
N ARG A 336 -41.76 29.49 12.84
CA ARG A 336 -40.56 29.29 12.01
C ARG A 336 -39.50 28.29 12.49
N CYS A 337 -39.76 27.49 13.52
CA CYS A 337 -38.79 26.49 14.00
C CYS A 337 -39.32 25.04 14.04
N LYS A 338 -40.11 24.61 13.03
CA LYS A 338 -40.51 23.18 12.90
C LYS A 338 -40.23 22.53 11.54
N ALA A 339 -39.43 23.15 10.67
CA ALA A 339 -39.15 22.61 9.33
C ALA A 339 -37.68 22.21 9.07
N MET A 340 -36.77 22.30 10.05
CA MET A 340 -35.34 22.01 9.83
C MET A 340 -34.86 20.66 10.41
N THR A 341 -35.74 19.68 10.60
CA THR A 341 -35.35 18.34 11.11
C THR A 341 -35.69 17.17 10.20
N ARG A 342 -36.07 17.39 8.94
CA ARG A 342 -36.33 16.28 8.01
C ARG A 342 -35.54 16.45 6.71
N ARG A 343 -34.64 15.47 6.50
CA ARG A 343 -33.79 15.22 5.32
C ARG A 343 -32.40 15.85 5.35
N MET A 344 -31.54 15.42 6.28
CA MET A 344 -30.11 15.30 5.93
C MET A 344 -29.99 14.23 4.84
N LYS A 345 -29.86 14.63 3.58
CA LYS A 345 -29.44 13.74 2.50
C LYS A 345 -28.09 13.13 2.91
N ILE A 346 -28.10 11.86 3.32
CA ILE A 346 -26.89 11.04 3.41
C ILE A 346 -26.36 10.98 1.98
N SER A 347 -25.36 11.81 1.73
CA SER A 347 -24.74 11.94 0.44
C SER A 347 -23.92 10.68 0.16
N LYS A 348 -24.37 9.90 -0.83
CA LYS A 348 -23.57 8.84 -1.44
C LYS A 348 -22.27 9.48 -1.94
N PHE A 349 -21.13 9.07 -1.40
CA PHE A 349 -19.85 9.58 -1.91
C PHE A 349 -18.92 8.45 -2.36
N ARG A 350 -18.56 8.58 -3.63
CA ARG A 350 -17.65 7.75 -4.41
C ARG A 350 -16.22 8.12 -4.06
N ILE A 351 -15.41 7.13 -3.69
CA ILE A 351 -13.96 7.25 -3.77
C ILE A 351 -13.59 7.07 -5.25
N LYS A 352 -12.75 7.96 -5.77
CA LYS A 352 -12.29 7.92 -7.18
C LYS A 352 -10.80 7.59 -7.16
N ILE A 353 -10.47 6.32 -7.37
CA ILE A 353 -9.10 5.90 -7.68
C ILE A 353 -8.94 6.02 -9.20
N LYS A 354 -7.93 6.75 -9.67
CA LYS A 354 -7.66 6.82 -11.11
C LYS A 354 -7.23 5.43 -11.59
N GLY A 355 -8.04 4.82 -12.46
CA GLY A 355 -7.85 3.47 -12.98
C GLY A 355 -8.97 2.47 -12.59
N CYS A 356 -9.80 2.79 -11.59
CA CYS A 356 -10.96 1.98 -11.22
C CYS A 356 -12.19 2.88 -11.04
N GLY A 357 -13.20 2.66 -11.88
CA GLY A 357 -14.48 3.32 -11.75
C GLY A 357 -15.26 2.78 -10.56
N ARG A 358 -15.48 3.65 -9.55
CA ARG A 358 -16.59 3.63 -8.57
C ARG A 358 -16.46 2.63 -7.41
N PHE A 359 -15.87 3.08 -6.29
CA PHE A 359 -16.06 2.45 -4.98
C PHE A 359 -17.48 2.70 -4.45
N ARG A 360 -18.17 1.66 -3.96
CA ARG A 360 -19.46 1.77 -3.26
C ARG A 360 -19.45 0.92 -1.98
N PHE A 361 -19.14 1.55 -0.85
CA PHE A 361 -19.46 0.98 0.45
C PHE A 361 -20.97 0.69 0.55
N ASN A 362 -21.35 -0.59 0.56
CA ASN A 362 -22.73 -1.04 0.77
C ASN A 362 -23.16 -0.73 2.21
N GLN A 363 -24.21 0.08 2.36
CA GLN A 363 -24.86 0.39 3.63
C GLN A 363 -25.75 -0.80 4.03
N ARG A 364 -25.34 -1.61 5.02
CA ARG A 364 -26.32 -2.30 5.88
C ARG A 364 -26.79 -1.31 6.93
N TRP A 365 -28.11 -1.16 7.04
CA TRP A 365 -28.78 -0.18 7.88
C TRP A 365 -28.57 -0.54 9.36
N ILE A 366 -27.85 0.29 10.10
CA ILE A 366 -27.88 0.24 11.57
C ILE A 366 -28.90 1.28 12.01
N SER A 367 -30.07 0.82 12.46
CA SER A 367 -31.04 1.69 13.13
C SER A 367 -30.48 2.08 14.49
N LEU A 368 -30.14 3.36 14.66
CA LEU A 368 -29.81 3.92 15.98
C LEU A 368 -31.05 3.84 16.88
N PRO A 369 -30.98 3.25 18.08
CA PRO A 369 -32.08 3.30 19.02
C PRO A 369 -32.30 4.76 19.45
N LYS A 370 -33.57 5.17 19.53
CA LYS A 370 -33.97 6.50 19.96
C LYS A 370 -33.75 6.60 21.47
N PHE A 371 -32.73 7.33 21.91
CA PHE A 371 -32.65 7.76 23.30
C PHE A 371 -33.65 8.90 23.52
N SER A 372 -34.80 8.60 24.13
CA SER A 372 -35.66 9.61 24.75
C SER A 372 -35.29 9.71 26.23
N SER A 373 -34.63 10.78 26.63
CA SER A 373 -34.46 11.12 28.04
C SER A 373 -35.78 11.65 28.59
N LYS A 374 -36.57 10.82 29.28
CA LYS A 374 -37.53 11.33 30.27
C LYS A 374 -36.75 11.52 31.58
N PRO A 375 -36.84 12.67 32.25
CA PRO A 375 -36.20 12.84 33.55
C PRO A 375 -36.98 12.03 34.58
N SER A 376 -36.40 10.93 35.08
CA SER A 376 -36.91 10.24 36.26
C SER A 376 -36.31 10.89 37.51
N ASN A 377 -37.14 11.51 38.34
CA ASN A 377 -36.81 11.85 39.71
C ASN A 377 -36.41 10.58 40.47
N LYS A 378 -35.10 10.35 40.65
CA LYS A 378 -34.59 9.48 41.71
C LYS A 378 -33.37 10.16 42.31
N SER A 379 -33.53 10.57 43.56
CA SER A 379 -32.50 11.06 44.46
C SER A 379 -31.37 10.05 44.59
N TYR A 380 -30.12 10.52 44.49
CA TYR A 380 -28.94 9.74 44.84
C TYR A 380 -28.77 9.76 46.36
N THR A 381 -28.79 8.60 47.00
CA THR A 381 -28.22 8.41 48.34
C THR A 381 -26.71 8.21 48.21
N LYS A 382 -25.94 9.04 48.91
CA LYS A 382 -24.50 8.88 49.13
C LYS A 382 -24.30 7.75 50.14
N LEU A 383 -23.42 6.80 49.83
CA LEU A 383 -22.87 5.87 50.82
C LEU A 383 -21.53 6.44 51.30
N GLU A 384 -21.36 6.50 52.61
CA GLU A 384 -20.09 6.68 53.31
C GLU A 384 -19.24 5.41 53.22
#